data_AF-A0A957V4R0-F1
#
_entry.id   AF-A0A957V4R0-F1
#
_cell.length_a   1.000
_cell.length_b   1.000
_cell.length_c   1.000
_cell.angle_alpha   90.00
_cell.angle_beta   90.00
_cell.angle_gamma   90.00
#
_symmetry.space_group_name_H-M   'P 1'
#
loop_
_entity.id
_entity.type
_entity.pdbx_description
1 polymer ?
#
loop_
_entity_poly.entity_id
_entity_poly.type
_entity_poly.pdbx_seq_one_letter_code
_entity_poly.pdbx_strand_id
1 'polypeptide(L)'
;MAQTIGTFDAVPAESTRQSWLDRPLSSVIAVSWEAIVWAGIFIAGIVTRFYDLGTRAMSHDESLHALYSYYLYANGNFDHNPMMHGPFLFHANALMYFLFGDSDFTARIVPALFGMGTLAMIYGLRPYIGRTGAIVAAILVLVSPSLL
;
A
#
# COMPACT_ATOMS: atom_id res chain seq x y z
N MET A 1 -67.26 -14.66 -38.69
CA MET A 1 -66.13 -13.72 -38.85
C MET A 1 -65.99 -12.92 -37.57
N ALA A 2 -65.10 -13.31 -36.67
CA ALA A 2 -64.67 -12.50 -35.54
C ALA A 2 -63.21 -12.88 -35.28
N GLN A 3 -62.30 -11.98 -35.65
CA GLN A 3 -60.86 -12.15 -35.54
C GLN A 3 -60.40 -11.87 -34.11
N THR A 4 -59.52 -12.75 -33.63
CA THR A 4 -58.73 -12.69 -32.41
C THR A 4 -57.82 -11.47 -32.42
N ILE A 5 -57.96 -10.57 -31.43
CA ILE A 5 -57.02 -9.47 -31.19
C ILE A 5 -55.95 -9.99 -30.23
N GLY A 6 -54.73 -10.17 -30.74
CA GLY A 6 -53.56 -10.54 -29.94
C GLY A 6 -53.13 -9.40 -29.04
N THR A 7 -52.97 -9.70 -27.75
CA THR A 7 -52.34 -8.84 -26.76
C THR A 7 -50.84 -8.83 -27.02
N PHE A 8 -50.28 -7.67 -27.35
CA PHE A 8 -48.84 -7.47 -27.44
C PHE A 8 -48.28 -7.42 -26.01
N ASP A 9 -47.53 -8.45 -25.62
CA ASP A 9 -46.77 -8.46 -24.37
C ASP A 9 -45.74 -7.34 -24.39
N ALA A 10 -45.74 -6.51 -23.35
CA ALA A 10 -44.78 -5.43 -23.19
C ALA A 10 -43.36 -6.01 -23.07
N VAL A 11 -42.47 -5.58 -23.97
CA VAL A 11 -41.04 -5.90 -23.90
C VAL A 11 -40.48 -5.32 -22.59
N PRO A 12 -39.84 -6.12 -21.72
CA PRO A 12 -39.25 -5.61 -20.49
C PRO A 12 -38.12 -4.64 -20.84
N ALA A 13 -38.12 -3.46 -20.22
CA ALA A 13 -37.07 -2.46 -20.42
C ALA A 13 -35.71 -3.04 -20.06
N GLU A 14 -34.80 -3.13 -21.04
CA GLU A 14 -33.40 -3.52 -20.81
C GLU A 14 -32.76 -2.52 -19.83
N SER A 15 -32.37 -3.01 -18.66
CA SER A 15 -31.50 -2.29 -17.73
C SER A 15 -30.13 -2.11 -18.39
N THR A 16 -29.91 -0.94 -19.01
CA THR A 16 -28.62 -0.56 -19.58
C THR A 16 -27.60 -0.48 -18.45
N ARG A 17 -26.86 -1.57 -18.23
CA ARG A 17 -25.69 -1.56 -17.34
C ARG A 17 -24.67 -0.59 -17.93
N GLN A 18 -24.55 0.58 -17.33
CA GLN A 18 -23.54 1.56 -17.73
C GLN A 18 -22.16 0.90 -17.72
N SER A 19 -21.48 0.92 -18.86
CA SER A 19 -20.14 0.37 -19.01
C SER A 19 -19.17 1.19 -18.16
N TRP A 20 -18.17 0.53 -17.55
CA TRP A 20 -17.12 1.20 -16.77
C TRP A 20 -16.36 2.29 -17.55
N LEU A 21 -16.38 2.24 -18.89
CA LEU A 21 -15.77 3.22 -19.79
C LEU A 21 -16.65 4.46 -20.01
N ASP A 22 -17.96 4.38 -19.72
CA ASP A 22 -18.92 5.47 -19.94
C ASP A 22 -19.00 6.43 -18.74
N ARG A 23 -18.14 6.22 -17.73
CA ARG A 23 -18.07 7.10 -16.56
C ARG A 23 -17.43 8.42 -16.94
N PRO A 24 -18.14 9.56 -16.83
CA PRO A 24 -17.57 10.85 -17.18
C PRO A 24 -16.38 11.15 -16.24
N LEU A 25 -15.28 11.67 -16.79
CA LEU A 25 -14.08 12.04 -16.02
C LEU A 25 -14.40 12.95 -14.82
N SER A 26 -15.46 13.75 -14.92
CA SER A 26 -15.98 14.59 -13.84
C SER A 26 -16.45 13.81 -12.60
N SER A 27 -16.85 12.54 -12.75
CA SER A 27 -17.17 11.65 -11.62
C SER A 27 -15.91 11.13 -10.90
N VAL A 28 -14.76 11.10 -11.59
CA VAL A 28 -13.44 10.80 -11.02
C VAL A 28 -12.83 12.04 -10.36
N ILE A 29 -13.16 13.22 -10.87
CA ILE A 29 -12.69 14.54 -10.39
C ILE A 29 -13.61 15.12 -9.31
N ALA A 30 -14.74 14.48 -8.98
CA ALA A 30 -15.51 14.77 -7.78
C ALA A 30 -14.72 14.29 -6.54
N VAL A 31 -13.58 14.94 -6.30
CA VAL A 31 -12.68 14.66 -5.19
C VAL A 31 -13.47 14.92 -3.92
N SER A 32 -13.88 13.84 -3.27
CA SER A 32 -14.50 13.95 -1.96
C SER A 32 -13.44 14.51 -0.99
N TRP A 33 -13.86 15.31 -0.02
CA TRP A 33 -12.94 15.80 1.00
C TRP A 33 -12.21 14.65 1.72
N GLU A 34 -12.81 13.45 1.75
CA GLU A 34 -12.15 12.23 2.21
C GLU A 34 -10.90 11.89 1.41
N ALA A 35 -11.01 11.93 0.08
CA ALA A 35 -9.91 11.61 -0.81
C ALA A 35 -8.75 12.60 -0.61
N ILE A 36 -9.05 13.88 -0.38
CA ILE A 36 -8.03 14.90 -0.06
C ILE A 36 -7.33 14.57 1.26
N VAL A 37 -8.10 14.23 2.31
CA VAL A 37 -7.54 13.87 3.62
C VAL A 37 -6.65 12.64 3.51
N TRP A 38 -7.11 11.58 2.83
CA TRP A 38 -6.31 10.38 2.63
C TRP A 38 -5.07 10.64 1.80
N ALA A 39 -5.18 11.39 0.70
CA ALA A 39 -4.02 11.80 -0.09
C ALA A 39 -2.99 12.56 0.77
N GLY A 40 -3.45 13.49 1.61
CA GLY A 40 -2.61 14.21 2.56
C GLY A 40 -1.90 13.26 3.54
N ILE A 41 -2.61 12.29 4.11
CA ILE A 41 -2.03 11.28 5.02
C ILE A 41 -0.98 10.42 4.31
N PHE A 42 -1.24 9.96 3.10
CA PHE A 42 -0.29 9.16 2.34
C PHE A 42 0.96 9.96 1.96
N ILE A 43 0.79 11.20 1.50
CA ILE A 43 1.91 12.10 1.18
C ILE A 43 2.74 12.36 2.44
N ALA A 44 2.10 12.71 3.55
CA ALA A 44 2.79 12.91 4.82
C ALA A 44 3.51 11.64 5.28
N GLY A 45 2.88 10.47 5.12
CA GLY A 45 3.48 9.17 5.44
C GLY A 45 4.74 8.87 4.63
N ILE A 46 4.72 9.18 3.33
CA ILE A 46 5.91 9.05 2.47
C ILE A 46 7.00 10.00 2.95
N VAL A 47 6.67 11.27 3.19
CA VAL A 47 7.66 12.26 3.63
C VAL A 47 8.28 11.82 4.96
N THR A 48 7.48 11.47 5.97
CA THR A 48 8.01 11.16 7.31
C THR A 48 8.87 9.90 7.32
N ARG A 49 8.59 8.92 6.45
CA ARG A 49 9.31 7.62 6.41
C ARG A 49 10.51 7.60 5.49
N PHE A 50 10.51 8.42 4.43
CA PHE A 50 11.60 8.41 3.44
C PHE A 50 12.55 9.60 3.55
N TYR A 51 12.16 10.72 4.18
CA TYR A 51 12.97 11.94 4.21
C TYR A 51 14.34 11.77 4.87
N ASP A 52 14.41 11.02 5.98
CA ASP A 52 15.61 10.89 6.82
C ASP A 52 16.06 9.44 6.99
N LEU A 53 15.72 8.58 6.01
CA LEU A 53 15.81 7.14 6.18
C LEU A 53 17.26 6.61 6.27
N GLY A 54 18.20 7.27 5.58
CA GLY A 54 19.60 6.81 5.52
C GLY A 54 20.53 7.38 6.58
N THR A 55 20.10 8.35 7.40
CA THR A 55 21.04 9.18 8.18
C THR A 55 21.38 8.62 9.55
N ARG A 56 20.55 7.73 10.10
CA ARG A 56 20.71 7.17 11.44
C ARG A 56 21.66 5.97 11.42
N ALA A 57 22.47 5.85 12.47
CA ALA A 57 23.32 4.69 12.69
C ALA A 57 22.47 3.41 12.79
N MET A 58 22.94 2.33 12.16
CA MET A 58 22.23 1.05 12.20
C MET A 58 22.22 0.45 13.60
N SER A 59 21.07 -0.08 14.00
CA SER A 59 20.97 -0.92 15.20
C SER A 59 21.64 -2.29 14.95
N HIS A 60 21.85 -3.05 16.02
CA HIS A 60 22.44 -4.39 15.90
C HIS A 60 21.61 -5.29 14.97
N ASP A 61 20.31 -5.37 15.18
CA ASP A 61 19.42 -6.21 14.37
C ASP A 61 19.32 -5.72 12.91
N GLU A 62 19.36 -4.40 12.70
CA GLU A 62 19.33 -3.82 11.36
C GLU A 62 20.62 -4.14 10.57
N SER A 63 21.77 -4.05 11.23
CA SER A 63 23.07 -4.35 10.62
C SER A 63 23.18 -5.80 10.13
N LEU A 64 22.59 -6.75 10.87
CA LEU A 64 22.52 -8.14 10.44
C LEU A 64 21.68 -8.27 9.16
N HIS A 65 20.52 -7.60 9.10
CA HIS A 65 19.68 -7.63 7.90
C HIS A 65 20.39 -7.00 6.70
N ALA A 66 21.11 -5.89 6.90
CA ALA A 66 21.89 -5.27 5.83
C ALA A 66 23.01 -6.20 5.34
N LEU A 67 23.80 -6.77 6.25
CA LEU A 67 24.95 -7.60 5.91
C LEU A 67 24.59 -8.89 5.17
N TYR A 68 23.62 -9.65 5.68
CA TYR A 68 23.23 -10.92 5.04
C TYR A 68 22.47 -10.69 3.73
N SER A 69 21.72 -9.60 3.61
CA SER A 69 21.11 -9.20 2.33
C SER A 69 22.19 -8.80 1.31
N TYR A 70 23.27 -8.15 1.76
CA TYR A 70 24.41 -7.82 0.91
C TYR A 70 25.14 -9.08 0.45
N TYR A 71 25.37 -10.08 1.31
CA TYR A 71 25.97 -11.35 0.89
C TYR A 71 25.13 -12.11 -0.13
N LEU A 72 23.81 -12.09 0.03
CA LEU A 72 22.88 -12.64 -0.95
C LEU A 72 22.97 -11.88 -2.28
N TYR A 73 22.97 -10.54 -2.23
CA TYR A 73 23.08 -9.68 -3.41
C TYR A 73 24.42 -9.86 -4.15
N ALA A 74 25.55 -9.84 -3.44
CA ALA A 74 26.89 -9.83 -4.03
C ALA A 74 27.35 -11.22 -4.51
N ASN A 75 27.04 -12.28 -3.75
CA ASN A 75 27.61 -13.61 -3.98
C ASN A 75 26.55 -14.71 -4.18
N GLY A 76 25.25 -14.39 -4.09
CA GLY A 76 24.18 -15.39 -4.11
C GLY A 76 24.14 -16.28 -2.86
N ASN A 77 24.88 -15.93 -1.81
CA ASN A 77 25.05 -16.76 -0.62
C ASN A 77 24.11 -16.28 0.50
N PHE A 78 23.04 -17.04 0.74
CA PHE A 78 22.20 -16.90 1.92
C PHE A 78 21.89 -18.29 2.49
N ASP A 79 22.44 -18.57 3.67
CA ASP A 79 22.10 -19.76 4.43
C ASP A 79 21.25 -19.34 5.63
N HIS A 80 20.02 -19.87 5.70
CA HIS A 80 19.10 -19.49 6.75
C HIS A 80 19.48 -20.22 8.04
N ASN A 81 20.04 -19.48 8.99
CA ASN A 81 20.27 -19.97 10.33
C ASN A 81 19.00 -19.77 11.19
N PRO A 82 18.53 -20.78 11.94
CA PRO A 82 17.38 -20.66 12.83
C PRO A 82 17.51 -19.57 13.93
N MET A 83 18.72 -19.08 14.18
CA MET A 83 18.98 -17.92 15.04
C MET A 83 18.50 -16.59 14.42
N MET A 84 18.30 -16.55 13.10
CA MET A 84 17.96 -15.35 12.33
C MET A 84 16.44 -15.24 12.12
N HIS A 85 15.96 -14.01 11.89
CA HIS A 85 14.55 -13.77 11.53
C HIS A 85 14.17 -14.43 10.19
N GLY A 86 12.87 -14.44 9.89
CA GLY A 86 12.34 -15.04 8.68
C GLY A 86 13.03 -14.54 7.39
N PRO A 87 13.15 -15.40 6.36
CA PRO A 87 14.01 -15.13 5.19
C PRO A 87 13.51 -14.00 4.30
N PHE A 88 12.23 -13.62 4.41
CA PHE A 88 11.59 -12.67 3.51
C PHE A 88 12.31 -11.32 3.44
N LEU A 89 12.65 -10.73 4.59
CA LEU A 89 13.26 -9.39 4.62
C LEU A 89 14.65 -9.40 3.98
N PHE A 90 15.41 -10.48 4.13
CA PHE A 90 16.73 -10.63 3.49
C PHE A 90 16.65 -10.64 1.97
N HIS A 91 15.69 -11.39 1.43
CA HIS A 91 15.48 -11.47 -0.02
C HIS A 91 14.91 -10.16 -0.58
N ALA A 92 13.98 -9.53 0.14
CA ALA A 92 13.41 -8.25 -0.27
C ALA A 92 14.47 -7.14 -0.27
N ASN A 93 15.34 -7.09 0.74
CA ASN A 93 16.44 -6.13 0.79
C ASN A 93 17.50 -6.41 -0.28
N ALA A 94 17.86 -7.67 -0.53
CA ALA A 94 18.76 -8.03 -1.62
C ALA A 94 18.22 -7.59 -2.99
N LEU A 95 16.90 -7.68 -3.20
CA LEU A 95 16.25 -7.12 -4.38
C LEU A 95 16.38 -5.59 -4.45
N MET A 96 16.22 -4.87 -3.33
CA MET A 96 16.43 -3.42 -3.32
C MET A 96 17.88 -3.06 -3.65
N TYR A 97 18.85 -3.80 -3.12
CA TYR A 97 20.27 -3.62 -3.47
C TYR A 97 20.54 -3.89 -4.95
N PHE A 98 19.89 -4.91 -5.52
CA PHE A 98 19.98 -5.17 -6.96
C PHE A 98 19.43 -4.03 -7.82
N LEU A 99 18.34 -3.38 -7.41
CA LEU A 99 17.70 -2.32 -8.18
C LEU A 99 18.35 -0.94 -7.99
N PHE A 100 18.82 -0.62 -6.79
CA PHE A 100 19.22 0.74 -6.41
C PHE A 100 20.66 0.85 -5.87
N GLY A 101 21.38 -0.28 -5.76
CA GLY A 101 22.71 -0.36 -5.13
C GLY A 101 22.64 -0.56 -3.62
N ASP A 102 23.76 -0.90 -3.00
CA ASP A 102 23.89 -1.05 -1.55
C ASP A 102 24.13 0.30 -0.86
N SER A 103 23.28 0.63 0.09
CA SER A 103 23.39 1.82 0.96
C SER A 103 22.48 1.70 2.18
N ASP A 104 22.76 2.47 3.23
CA ASP A 104 21.93 2.56 4.43
C ASP A 104 20.48 2.93 4.11
N PHE A 105 20.27 3.78 3.10
CA PHE A 105 18.94 4.14 2.62
C PHE A 105 18.21 2.93 2.04
N THR A 106 18.86 2.21 1.11
CA THR A 106 18.26 1.05 0.43
C THR A 106 17.98 -0.12 1.38
N ALA A 107 18.78 -0.28 2.44
CA ALA A 107 18.59 -1.30 3.47
C ALA A 107 17.25 -1.15 4.23
N ARG A 108 16.70 0.06 4.23
CA ARG A 108 15.51 0.47 4.99
C ARG A 108 14.28 0.71 4.11
N ILE A 109 14.42 0.64 2.78
CA ILE A 109 13.29 0.84 1.85
C ILE A 109 12.17 -0.16 2.15
N VAL A 110 12.50 -1.44 2.35
CA VAL A 110 11.49 -2.47 2.60
C VAL A 110 10.73 -2.19 3.90
N PRO A 111 11.37 -1.98 5.07
CA PRO A 111 10.68 -1.53 6.27
C PRO A 111 9.79 -0.28 6.07
N ALA A 112 10.30 0.74 5.37
CA ALA A 112 9.54 1.97 5.09
C ALA A 112 8.27 1.71 4.26
N LEU A 113 8.37 0.82 3.26
CA LEU A 113 7.23 0.38 2.46
C LEU A 113 6.19 -0.37 3.30
N PHE A 114 6.61 -1.20 4.25
CA PHE A 114 5.67 -1.85 5.17
C PHE A 114 4.97 -0.85 6.09
N GLY A 115 5.68 0.20 6.55
CA GLY A 115 5.06 1.31 7.27
C GLY A 115 3.99 2.04 6.45
N MET A 116 4.23 2.26 5.15
CA MET A 116 3.21 2.76 4.23
C MET A 116 2.07 1.77 4.01
N GLY A 117 2.39 0.48 3.97
CA GLY A 117 1.42 -0.62 3.92
C GLY A 117 0.48 -0.61 5.13
N THR A 118 0.96 -0.26 6.32
CA THR A 118 0.10 -0.09 7.50
C THR A 118 -0.93 1.02 7.30
N LEU A 119 -0.54 2.18 6.76
CA LEU A 119 -1.49 3.25 6.43
C LEU A 119 -2.52 2.81 5.38
N ALA A 120 -2.07 2.07 4.36
CA ALA A 120 -2.95 1.49 3.35
C ALA A 120 -3.93 0.45 3.94
N MET A 121 -3.48 -0.34 4.89
CA MET A 121 -4.32 -1.30 5.60
C MET A 121 -5.42 -0.59 6.40
N ILE A 122 -5.10 0.51 7.11
CA ILE A 122 -6.10 1.29 7.84
C ILE A 122 -7.15 1.86 6.87
N TYR A 123 -6.73 2.35 5.71
CA TYR A 123 -7.65 2.78 4.66
C TYR A 123 -8.57 1.64 4.18
N GLY A 124 -8.03 0.43 4.01
CA GLY A 124 -8.80 -0.77 3.66
C GLY A 124 -9.78 -1.22 4.76
N LEU A 125 -9.43 -0.98 6.03
CA LEU A 125 -10.28 -1.29 7.17
C LEU A 125 -11.41 -0.27 7.40
N ARG A 126 -11.43 0.85 6.67
CA ARG A 126 -12.48 1.88 6.78
C ARG A 126 -13.93 1.36 6.81
N PRO A 127 -14.32 0.29 6.07
CA PRO A 127 -15.70 -0.19 6.09
C PRO A 127 -16.11 -0.83 7.43
N TYR A 128 -15.12 -1.27 8.23
CA TYR A 128 -15.35 -1.97 9.49
C TYR A 128 -15.29 -1.03 10.71
N ILE A 129 -14.32 -0.10 10.73
CA ILE A 129 -14.09 0.82 11.86
C ILE A 129 -14.77 2.18 11.69
N GLY A 130 -15.41 2.40 10.54
CA GLY A 130 -16.02 3.67 10.18
C GLY A 130 -15.02 4.73 9.70
N ARG A 131 -15.55 5.75 9.02
CA ARG A 131 -14.75 6.78 8.35
C ARG A 131 -13.93 7.63 9.31
N THR A 132 -14.54 8.15 10.37
CA THR A 132 -13.87 8.98 11.37
C THR A 132 -12.83 8.17 12.14
N GLY A 133 -13.17 6.94 12.55
CA GLY A 133 -12.26 6.03 13.23
C GLY A 133 -11.01 5.72 12.39
N ALA A 134 -11.17 5.45 11.10
CA ALA A 134 -10.06 5.19 10.19
C ALA A 134 -9.12 6.39 10.03
N ILE A 135 -9.67 7.61 9.89
CA ILE A 135 -8.86 8.83 9.79
C ILE A 135 -8.07 9.06 11.09
N VAL A 136 -8.72 8.94 12.25
CA VAL A 136 -8.04 9.11 13.54
C VAL A 136 -6.94 8.06 13.73
N ALA A 137 -7.21 6.79 13.42
CA ALA A 137 -6.22 5.72 13.50
C ALA A 137 -5.03 5.98 12.58
N ALA A 138 -5.27 6.42 11.34
CA ALA A 138 -4.22 6.72 10.39
C ALA A 138 -3.35 7.91 10.85
N ILE A 139 -3.95 8.95 11.44
CA ILE A 139 -3.21 10.09 12.02
C ILE A 139 -2.35 9.62 13.22
N LEU A 140 -2.90 8.78 14.10
CA LEU A 140 -2.13 8.25 15.24
C LEU A 140 -0.92 7.44 14.77
N VAL A 141 -1.08 6.58 13.76
CA VAL A 141 0.03 5.81 13.18
C VAL A 141 1.01 6.69 12.42
N LEU A 142 0.53 7.76 11.79
CA LEU A 142 1.37 8.71 11.06
C LEU A 142 2.35 9.46 12.00
N VAL A 143 1.91 9.81 13.21
CA VAL A 143 2.69 10.64 14.16
C VAL A 143 3.38 9.79 15.24
N SER A 144 3.03 8.51 15.38
CA SER A 144 3.57 7.63 16.43
C SER A 144 5.09 7.42 16.29
N PRO A 145 5.90 7.79 17.31
CA PRO A 145 7.36 7.61 17.27
C PRO A 145 7.80 6.15 17.14
N SER A 146 7.00 5.21 17.65
CA SER A 146 7.33 3.78 17.61
C SER A 146 7.02 3.11 16.27
N LEU A 147 6.25 3.77 15.40
CA LEU A 147 5.83 3.25 14.09
C LEU A 147 6.40 4.10 12.92
N LEU A 148 7.31 5.02 13.26
CA LEU A 148 8.06 5.87 12.33
C LEU A 148 9.44 5.28 12.05
#